data_AF-A0A7S7Z2E6-F1
#
_entry.id   AF-A0A7S7Z2E6-F1
#
_cell.length_a   1.000
_cell.length_b   1.000
_cell.length_c   1.000
_cell.angle_alpha   90.00
_cell.angle_beta   90.00
_cell.angle_gamma   90.00
#
_symmetry.space_group_name_H-M   'P 1'
#
loop_
_entity.id
_entity.type
_entity.pdbx_description
1 polymer ?
#
loop_
_entity_poly.entity_id
_entity_poly.type
_entity_poly.pdbx_seq_one_letter_code
_entity_poly.pdbx_strand_id
1 'polypeptide(L)'
;MSLEALDYRKSALLVIDLQNAFIHEKGTLGISGVDTKRLSSIVPPLARLIKRCQAVDIPVIWTMQEHFAVDRNRAKKKLLGHTARRKQVSALAGSWDEEIIDELKPLAEFNPSFVIRKHRFGAFYETRLEMMLKMLGTQHLFITGATTNACVETSIREAYLRDLDVIAVEDCVSGVNEAWEATAKQVWKQYFCELAPSSDVLDWIAEQVKPRVTNYGHQLIMVNDIDKSVDFYTKQLGFTVRPAKPLADGRPFVAFHQGIALINGKAADHRQLDHIAFEVNDVRALDAKLKKAGVHYYNELHDGPYGLTIYIADPDGTKVELYQVGATA
;
A
#
# COMPACT_ATOMS: atom_id res chain seq x y z
N MET A 1 -11.89 9.40 4.94
CA MET A 1 -12.00 7.92 4.89
C MET A 1 -11.01 7.36 5.91
N SER A 2 -11.39 6.35 6.71
CA SER A 2 -10.64 5.90 7.89
C SER A 2 -9.46 4.99 7.54
N LEU A 3 -8.51 4.87 8.48
CA LEU A 3 -7.39 3.90 8.45
C LEU A 3 -7.84 2.46 8.13
N GLU A 4 -9.10 2.11 8.42
CA GLU A 4 -9.69 0.79 8.25
C GLU A 4 -9.66 0.27 6.79
N ALA A 5 -9.65 1.17 5.81
CA ALA A 5 -9.58 0.81 4.39
C ALA A 5 -8.17 0.36 3.94
N LEU A 6 -7.14 0.59 4.76
CA LEU A 6 -5.75 0.36 4.42
C LEU A 6 -5.29 -1.07 4.79
N ASP A 7 -4.34 -1.61 4.03
CA ASP A 7 -3.66 -2.87 4.34
C ASP A 7 -2.25 -2.62 4.87
N TYR A 8 -1.98 -3.02 6.12
CA TYR A 8 -0.67 -2.84 6.73
C TYR A 8 0.47 -3.51 5.95
N ARG A 9 0.20 -4.61 5.24
CA ARG A 9 1.18 -5.34 4.43
C ARG A 9 1.61 -4.57 3.18
N LYS A 10 0.86 -3.53 2.81
CA LYS A 10 1.15 -2.62 1.69
C LYS A 10 1.50 -1.22 2.16
N SER A 11 1.82 -1.07 3.44
CA SER A 11 2.09 0.22 4.06
C SER A 11 3.59 0.42 4.31
N ALA A 12 4.05 1.67 4.34
CA ALA A 12 5.38 2.04 4.83
C ALA A 12 5.30 3.29 5.71
N LEU A 13 6.23 3.42 6.65
CA LEU A 13 6.44 4.61 7.46
C LEU A 13 7.64 5.39 6.92
N LEU A 14 7.45 6.65 6.54
CA LEU A 14 8.49 7.58 6.13
C LEU A 14 8.83 8.53 7.28
N VAL A 15 10.08 8.50 7.71
CA VAL A 15 10.65 9.31 8.79
C VAL A 15 11.56 10.38 8.20
N ILE A 16 11.08 11.63 8.16
CA ILE A 16 11.75 12.70 7.43
C ILE A 16 12.67 13.53 8.35
N ASP A 17 13.98 13.45 8.10
CA ASP A 17 15.00 14.40 8.56
C ASP A 17 15.05 14.63 10.09
N LEU A 18 15.01 13.55 10.88
CA LEU A 18 15.18 13.58 12.34
C LEU A 18 16.67 13.72 12.72
N GLN A 19 17.32 14.74 12.16
CA GLN A 19 18.75 15.02 12.31
C GLN A 19 19.00 16.11 13.36
N ASN A 20 20.20 16.10 13.94
CA ASN A 20 20.63 17.09 14.94
C ASN A 20 20.42 18.53 14.48
N ALA A 21 20.69 18.82 13.19
CA ALA A 21 20.49 20.14 12.59
C ALA A 21 19.10 20.74 12.83
N PHE A 22 18.08 19.89 12.87
CA PHE A 22 16.68 20.31 12.91
C PHE A 22 16.05 20.13 14.29
N ILE A 23 16.44 19.09 15.03
CA ILE A 23 15.77 18.70 16.27
C ILE A 23 16.53 19.17 17.52
N HIS A 24 17.85 19.14 17.50
CA HIS A 24 18.65 19.39 18.70
C HIS A 24 18.89 20.90 18.93
N GLU A 25 18.89 21.35 20.19
CA GLU A 25 19.08 22.78 20.56
C GLU A 25 20.42 23.36 20.08
N LYS A 26 21.48 22.55 20.06
CA LYS A 26 22.81 22.88 19.51
C LYS A 26 22.91 22.72 17.99
N GLY A 27 21.90 22.15 17.33
CA GLY A 27 21.87 22.04 15.88
C GLY A 27 21.55 23.38 15.20
N THR A 28 21.72 23.43 13.88
CA THR A 28 21.52 24.65 13.09
C THR A 28 20.23 25.42 13.41
N LEU A 29 19.07 24.75 13.53
CA LEU A 29 17.81 25.44 13.86
C LEU A 29 17.83 26.05 15.27
N GLY A 30 18.29 25.29 16.27
CA GLY A 30 18.34 25.75 17.65
C GLY A 30 19.30 26.94 17.84
N ILE A 31 20.52 26.85 17.30
CA ILE A 31 21.45 28.00 17.36
C ILE A 31 20.90 29.21 16.58
N SER A 32 20.05 28.99 15.57
CA SER A 32 19.38 30.05 14.80
C SER A 32 18.15 30.63 15.50
N GLY A 33 17.89 30.25 16.76
CA GLY A 33 16.81 30.82 17.58
C GLY A 33 15.43 30.21 17.32
N VAL A 34 15.35 29.05 16.65
CA VAL A 34 14.09 28.30 16.52
C VAL A 34 13.83 27.56 17.82
N ASP A 35 12.57 27.50 18.25
CA ASP A 35 12.15 26.68 19.39
C ASP A 35 12.26 25.19 19.05
N THR A 36 13.38 24.58 19.45
CA THR A 36 13.64 23.16 19.24
C THR A 36 12.86 22.27 20.21
N LYS A 37 12.32 22.78 21.32
CA LYS A 37 11.51 21.95 22.24
C LYS A 37 10.23 21.47 21.56
N ARG A 38 9.62 22.35 20.76
CA ARG A 38 8.48 22.00 19.90
C ARG A 38 8.85 20.99 18.82
N LEU A 39 10.05 21.09 18.24
CA LEU A 39 10.51 20.15 17.22
C LEU A 39 10.84 18.78 17.82
N SER A 40 11.47 18.74 18.99
CA SER A 40 11.84 17.49 19.68
C SER A 40 10.68 16.79 20.36
N SER A 41 9.54 17.45 20.58
CA SER A 41 8.38 16.84 21.24
C SER A 41 7.76 15.67 20.47
N ILE A 42 8.01 15.57 19.16
CA ILE A 42 7.53 14.47 18.31
C ILE A 42 8.36 13.19 18.47
N VAL A 43 9.56 13.28 19.06
CA VAL A 43 10.51 12.15 19.13
C VAL A 43 9.95 10.98 19.96
N PRO A 44 9.38 11.19 21.17
CA PRO A 44 8.82 10.08 21.95
C PRO A 44 7.66 9.32 21.28
N PRO A 45 6.59 9.96 20.74
CA PRO A 45 5.54 9.23 20.04
C PRO A 45 6.06 8.55 18.76
N LEU A 46 6.92 9.23 18.00
CA LEU A 46 7.51 8.67 16.78
C LEU A 46 8.36 7.42 17.07
N ALA A 47 9.17 7.43 18.14
CA ALA A 47 9.96 6.27 18.53
C ALA A 47 9.08 5.04 18.86
N ARG A 48 7.92 5.24 19.50
CA ARG A 48 6.95 4.17 19.77
C ARG A 48 6.37 3.61 18.47
N LEU A 49 5.96 4.51 17.57
CA LEU A 49 5.41 4.12 16.27
C LEU A 49 6.43 3.35 15.41
N ILE A 50 7.67 3.83 15.33
CA ILE A 50 8.75 3.16 14.59
C ILE A 50 8.98 1.74 15.12
N LYS A 51 9.10 1.58 16.44
CA LYS A 51 9.29 0.27 17.07
C LYS A 51 8.12 -0.66 16.74
N ARG A 52 6.89 -0.15 16.75
CA ARG A 52 5.71 -0.94 16.40
C ARG A 52 5.76 -1.38 14.95
N CYS A 53 6.03 -0.47 14.02
CA CYS A 53 6.15 -0.79 12.59
C CYS A 53 7.21 -1.87 12.34
N GLN A 54 8.40 -1.71 12.94
CA GLN A 54 9.49 -2.70 12.84
C GLN A 54 9.09 -4.07 13.41
N ALA A 55 8.34 -4.11 14.51
CA ALA A 55 7.90 -5.37 15.12
C ALA A 55 6.86 -6.15 14.30
N VAL A 56 6.22 -5.52 13.31
CA VAL A 56 5.20 -6.14 12.45
C VAL A 56 5.58 -6.08 10.96
N ASP A 57 6.87 -5.86 10.68
CA ASP A 57 7.44 -5.81 9.34
C ASP A 57 6.86 -4.72 8.40
N ILE A 58 6.30 -3.64 8.95
CA ILE A 58 6.01 -2.43 8.16
C ILE A 58 7.36 -1.71 7.91
N PRO A 59 7.79 -1.51 6.64
CA PRO A 59 9.02 -0.82 6.32
C PRO A 59 9.09 0.57 6.96
N VAL A 60 10.18 0.85 7.69
CA VAL A 60 10.50 2.19 8.19
C VAL A 60 11.64 2.77 7.36
N ILE A 61 11.30 3.75 6.54
CA ILE A 61 12.21 4.41 5.59
C ILE A 61 12.57 5.77 6.14
N TRP A 62 13.86 6.11 6.13
CA TRP A 62 14.36 7.35 6.69
C TRP A 62 14.86 8.25 5.59
N THR A 63 14.61 9.57 5.69
CA THR A 63 15.37 10.54 4.91
C THR A 63 16.35 11.30 5.79
N MET A 64 17.50 11.61 5.19
CA MET A 64 18.49 12.53 5.73
C MET A 64 18.74 13.62 4.70
N GLN A 65 18.45 14.87 5.07
CA GLN A 65 18.85 16.03 4.30
C GLN A 65 20.37 16.15 4.36
N GLU A 66 21.00 16.30 3.19
CA GLU A 66 22.45 16.46 3.06
C GLU A 66 22.77 17.69 2.24
N HIS A 67 23.63 18.55 2.78
CA HIS A 67 24.24 19.67 2.07
C HIS A 67 25.75 19.45 1.95
N PHE A 68 26.30 19.66 0.76
CA PHE A 68 27.74 19.67 0.57
C PHE A 68 28.32 21.05 0.84
N ALA A 69 29.57 21.09 1.31
CA ALA A 69 30.33 22.32 1.48
C ALA A 69 30.46 23.10 0.15
N VAL A 70 30.54 22.37 -0.97
CA VAL A 70 30.62 22.94 -2.32
C VAL A 70 29.41 22.49 -3.13
N ASP A 71 28.38 23.33 -3.20
CA ASP A 71 27.22 23.19 -4.11
C ASP A 71 27.24 24.34 -5.13
N ARG A 72 27.94 24.12 -6.25
CA ARG A 72 28.06 25.12 -7.33
C ARG A 72 26.72 25.49 -7.94
N ASN A 73 25.73 24.59 -7.95
CA ASN A 73 24.43 24.88 -8.54
C ASN A 73 23.64 25.84 -7.66
N ARG A 74 23.62 25.59 -6.34
CA ARG A 74 22.99 26.51 -5.38
C ARG A 74 23.72 27.85 -5.30
N ALA A 75 25.05 27.85 -5.43
CA ALA A 75 25.87 29.07 -5.47
C ALA A 75 25.59 29.98 -6.68
N LYS A 76 25.03 29.46 -7.79
CA LYS A 76 24.61 30.27 -8.95
C LYS A 76 23.35 31.11 -8.68
N LYS A 77 22.57 30.80 -7.63
CA LYS A 77 21.34 31.54 -7.33
C LYS A 77 21.67 32.98 -6.94
N LYS A 78 21.02 33.94 -7.60
CA LYS A 78 21.16 35.38 -7.31
C LYS A 78 20.37 35.82 -6.09
N LEU A 79 19.29 35.10 -5.75
CA LEU A 79 18.45 35.36 -4.58
C LEU A 79 18.90 34.49 -3.40
N LEU A 80 18.90 35.08 -2.20
CA LEU A 80 19.21 34.37 -0.97
C LEU A 80 18.27 33.19 -0.77
N GLY A 81 18.85 31.99 -0.64
CA GLY A 81 18.12 30.78 -0.30
C GLY A 81 17.71 30.72 1.17
N HIS A 82 16.90 29.72 1.52
CA HIS A 82 16.49 29.50 2.91
C HIS A 82 17.68 29.22 3.86
N THR A 83 18.75 28.57 3.38
CA THR A 83 19.95 28.29 4.18
C THR A 83 20.68 29.57 4.62
N ALA A 84 20.61 30.63 3.81
CA ALA A 84 21.22 31.93 4.16
C ALA A 84 20.45 32.66 5.28
N ARG A 85 19.26 32.18 5.66
CA ARG A 85 18.46 32.73 6.77
C ARG A 85 18.76 32.04 8.11
N ARG A 86 19.77 31.17 8.15
CA ARG A 86 20.22 30.44 9.34
C ARG A 86 21.65 30.85 9.68
N LYS A 87 22.08 30.60 10.92
CA LYS A 87 23.44 30.94 11.37
C LYS A 87 24.53 30.13 10.66
N GLN A 88 24.19 28.96 10.14
CA GLN A 88 25.09 28.11 9.36
C GLN A 88 24.31 27.24 8.36
N VAL A 89 25.02 26.52 7.50
CA VAL A 89 24.42 25.53 6.59
C VAL A 89 24.00 24.31 7.39
N SER A 90 22.69 24.04 7.44
CA SER A 90 22.12 22.88 8.13
C SER A 90 22.52 21.55 7.49
N ALA A 91 22.80 20.54 8.30
CA ALA A 91 23.06 19.17 7.86
C ALA A 91 24.17 19.11 6.79
N LEU A 92 25.30 19.77 7.09
CA LEU A 92 26.50 19.71 6.27
C LEU A 92 27.06 18.28 6.30
N ALA A 93 27.39 17.71 5.13
CA ALA A 93 27.88 16.34 5.02
C ALA A 93 29.09 16.09 5.92
N GLY A 94 29.06 15.01 6.69
CA GLY A 94 30.10 14.63 7.66
C GLY A 94 30.13 15.47 8.94
N SER A 95 29.19 16.39 9.14
CA SER A 95 29.06 17.13 10.41
C SER A 95 28.11 16.42 11.36
N TRP A 96 28.24 16.71 12.66
CA TRP A 96 27.28 16.26 13.68
C TRP A 96 25.84 16.68 13.35
N ASP A 97 25.68 17.83 12.71
CA ASP A 97 24.41 18.39 12.24
C ASP A 97 23.68 17.44 11.27
N GLU A 98 24.42 16.67 10.47
CA GLU A 98 23.87 15.68 9.54
C GLU A 98 23.40 14.40 10.26
N GLU A 99 23.93 14.07 11.43
CA GLU A 99 23.59 12.81 12.08
C GLU A 99 22.12 12.78 12.56
N ILE A 100 21.50 11.59 12.48
CA ILE A 100 20.24 11.33 13.17
C ILE A 100 20.47 11.50 14.67
N ILE A 101 19.50 12.08 15.38
CA ILE A 101 19.57 12.25 16.84
C ILE A 101 19.82 10.92 17.55
N ASP A 102 20.57 10.96 18.65
CA ASP A 102 21.03 9.76 19.36
C ASP A 102 19.87 8.86 19.82
N GLU A 103 18.72 9.44 20.18
CA GLU A 103 17.53 8.74 20.65
C GLU A 103 16.90 7.84 19.57
N LEU A 104 17.08 8.19 18.30
CA LEU A 104 16.48 7.48 17.16
C LEU A 104 17.52 6.70 16.34
N LYS A 105 18.82 6.94 16.56
CA LYS A 105 19.91 6.31 15.81
C LYS A 105 19.85 4.78 15.80
N PRO A 106 19.61 4.07 16.93
CA PRO A 106 19.48 2.61 16.91
C PRO A 106 18.29 2.10 16.08
N LEU A 107 17.20 2.88 16.01
CA LEU A 107 16.03 2.52 15.23
C LEU A 107 16.26 2.68 13.72
N ALA A 108 17.06 3.67 13.31
CA ALA A 108 17.47 3.84 11.92
C ALA A 108 18.47 2.75 11.48
N GLU A 109 19.37 2.34 12.37
CA GLU A 109 20.36 1.30 12.13
C GLU A 109 19.75 -0.12 12.03
N PHE A 110 18.48 -0.30 12.42
CA PHE A 110 17.75 -1.57 12.24
C PHE A 110 17.76 -2.04 10.78
N ASN A 111 17.68 -1.11 9.83
CA ASN A 111 17.86 -1.41 8.41
C ASN A 111 18.52 -0.22 7.68
N PRO A 112 19.87 -0.16 7.61
CA PRO A 112 20.57 0.97 7.02
C PRO A 112 20.29 1.13 5.52
N SER A 113 19.87 0.04 4.85
CA SER A 113 19.48 0.10 3.44
C SER A 113 18.19 0.89 3.20
N PHE A 114 17.45 1.25 4.24
CA PHE A 114 16.24 2.08 4.19
C PHE A 114 16.51 3.55 4.56
N VAL A 115 17.78 3.94 4.75
CA VAL A 115 18.18 5.35 4.91
C VAL A 115 18.48 5.95 3.54
N ILE A 116 17.81 7.06 3.22
CA ILE A 116 17.90 7.76 1.93
C ILE A 116 18.45 9.16 2.17
N ARG A 117 19.58 9.48 1.55
CA ARG A 117 20.12 10.84 1.51
C ARG A 117 19.38 11.64 0.43
N LYS A 118 19.01 12.88 0.75
CA LYS A 118 18.36 13.80 -0.19
C LYS A 118 18.98 15.19 -0.13
N HIS A 119 18.99 15.88 -1.26
CA HIS A 119 19.58 17.22 -1.38
C HIS A 119 18.56 18.35 -1.52
N ARG A 120 17.26 18.02 -1.57
CA ARG A 120 16.13 18.95 -1.69
C ARG A 120 15.04 18.58 -0.69
N PHE A 121 14.03 19.44 -0.57
CA PHE A 121 12.97 19.25 0.43
C PHE A 121 12.19 17.96 0.22
N GLY A 122 11.74 17.69 -1.01
CA GLY A 122 10.99 16.50 -1.37
C GLY A 122 11.82 15.23 -1.23
N ALA A 123 11.25 14.23 -0.54
CA ALA A 123 11.88 12.93 -0.35
C ALA A 123 11.94 12.11 -1.64
N PHE A 124 11.10 12.41 -2.64
CA PHE A 124 11.11 11.72 -3.93
C PHE A 124 12.02 12.37 -4.96
N TYR A 125 12.23 13.69 -4.87
CA TYR A 125 12.99 14.44 -5.87
C TYR A 125 14.45 13.99 -5.96
N GLU A 126 14.79 13.35 -7.09
CA GLU A 126 16.13 12.82 -7.39
C GLU A 126 16.69 11.89 -6.29
N THR A 127 15.82 11.07 -5.70
CA THR A 127 16.22 10.01 -4.75
C THR A 127 15.77 8.63 -5.23
N ARG A 128 16.20 7.58 -4.52
CA ARG A 128 15.74 6.20 -4.77
C ARG A 128 14.42 5.83 -4.06
N LEU A 129 13.76 6.78 -3.37
CA LEU A 129 12.56 6.50 -2.56
C LEU A 129 11.45 5.88 -3.41
N GLU A 130 11.15 6.45 -4.57
CA GLU A 130 10.06 5.97 -5.41
C GLU A 130 10.27 4.51 -5.85
N MET A 131 11.50 4.19 -6.29
CA MET A 131 11.84 2.83 -6.69
C MET A 131 11.77 1.86 -5.51
N MET A 132 12.25 2.28 -4.33
CA MET A 132 12.16 1.46 -3.12
C MET A 132 10.72 1.15 -2.74
N LEU A 133 9.83 2.14 -2.71
CA LEU A 133 8.42 1.95 -2.40
C LEU A 133 7.74 1.01 -3.40
N LYS A 134 8.06 1.14 -4.70
CA LYS A 134 7.58 0.22 -5.75
C LYS A 134 8.05 -1.21 -5.53
N MET A 135 9.34 -1.41 -5.20
CA MET A 135 9.90 -2.74 -4.91
C MET A 135 9.28 -3.38 -3.67
N LEU A 136 8.88 -2.56 -2.68
CA LEU A 136 8.19 -3.00 -1.47
C LEU A 136 6.68 -3.22 -1.69
N GLY A 137 6.14 -2.90 -2.86
CA GLY A 137 4.71 -2.98 -3.14
C GLY A 137 3.87 -2.00 -2.30
N THR A 138 4.46 -0.90 -1.85
CA THR A 138 3.79 0.10 -1.01
C THR A 138 2.68 0.81 -1.78
N GLN A 139 1.48 0.85 -1.18
CA GLN A 139 0.31 1.60 -1.67
C GLN A 139 -0.09 2.71 -0.68
N HIS A 140 0.24 2.54 0.61
CA HIS A 140 -0.11 3.49 1.67
C HIS A 140 1.15 4.00 2.37
N LEU A 141 1.28 5.31 2.54
CA LEU A 141 2.47 5.95 3.10
C LEU A 141 2.12 6.81 4.32
N PHE A 142 2.62 6.40 5.48
CA PHE A 142 2.54 7.16 6.72
C PHE A 142 3.74 8.10 6.79
N ILE A 143 3.52 9.41 6.84
CA ILE A 143 4.59 10.42 6.79
C ILE A 143 4.74 11.12 8.14
N THR A 144 5.99 11.20 8.61
CA THR A 144 6.39 11.77 9.90
C THR A 144 7.67 12.62 9.76
N GLY A 145 8.02 13.36 10.81
CA GLY A 145 9.30 14.04 10.93
C GLY A 145 9.24 15.55 10.78
N ALA A 146 10.33 16.14 10.29
CA ALA A 146 10.53 17.58 10.29
C ALA A 146 11.09 18.11 8.96
N THR A 147 10.80 19.36 8.57
CA THR A 147 9.83 20.28 9.19
C THR A 147 8.51 20.26 8.43
N THR A 148 7.37 20.42 9.13
CA THR A 148 6.00 20.36 8.60
C THR A 148 5.85 21.01 7.22
N ASN A 149 6.00 22.33 7.12
CA ASN A 149 5.68 23.10 5.92
C ASN A 149 6.84 23.20 4.90
N ALA A 150 7.83 22.30 4.99
CA ALA A 150 8.94 22.20 4.04
C ALA A 150 9.13 20.75 3.55
N CYS A 151 10.04 19.99 4.15
CA CYS A 151 10.35 18.62 3.70
C CYS A 151 9.13 17.69 3.80
N VAL A 152 8.38 17.76 4.90
CA VAL A 152 7.20 16.92 5.12
C VAL A 152 6.10 17.26 4.10
N GLU A 153 5.70 18.53 3.99
CA GLU A 153 4.68 18.96 3.02
C GLU A 153 5.07 18.66 1.57
N THR A 154 6.33 18.90 1.20
CA THR A 154 6.79 18.61 -0.17
C THR A 154 6.67 17.12 -0.46
N SER A 155 7.03 16.27 0.50
CA SER A 155 6.95 14.80 0.35
C SER A 155 5.51 14.29 0.36
N ILE A 156 4.61 14.90 1.15
CA ILE A 156 3.17 14.60 1.11
C ILE A 156 2.60 14.89 -0.28
N ARG A 157 2.89 16.06 -0.84
CA ARG A 157 2.44 16.43 -2.19
C ARG A 157 3.03 15.51 -3.26
N GLU A 158 4.31 15.18 -3.15
CA GLU A 158 4.98 14.24 -4.06
C GLU A 158 4.41 12.82 -3.99
N ALA A 159 4.05 12.34 -2.80
CA ALA A 159 3.42 11.03 -2.59
C ALA A 159 2.00 11.00 -3.18
N TYR A 160 1.21 12.04 -2.92
CA TYR A 160 -0.13 12.19 -3.48
C TYR A 160 -0.12 12.17 -5.02
N LEU A 161 0.83 12.89 -5.64
CA LEU A 161 1.00 12.91 -7.10
C LEU A 161 1.47 11.57 -7.70
N ARG A 162 1.74 10.57 -6.87
CA ARG A 162 2.11 9.20 -7.26
C ARG A 162 1.02 8.18 -6.93
N ASP A 163 -0.19 8.66 -6.66
CA ASP A 163 -1.36 7.84 -6.33
C ASP A 163 -1.14 6.92 -5.11
N LEU A 164 -0.32 7.36 -4.16
CA LEU A 164 -0.21 6.71 -2.85
C LEU A 164 -1.31 7.25 -1.93
N ASP A 165 -1.92 6.37 -1.13
CA ASP A 165 -2.75 6.80 -0.01
C ASP A 165 -1.83 7.37 1.07
N VAL A 166 -1.98 8.65 1.39
CA VAL A 166 -1.10 9.35 2.32
C VAL A 166 -1.79 9.59 3.65
N ILE A 167 -1.05 9.35 4.74
CA ILE A 167 -1.47 9.65 6.11
C ILE A 167 -0.34 10.45 6.76
N ALA A 168 -0.59 11.69 7.17
CA ALA A 168 0.35 12.42 8.01
C ALA A 168 0.06 12.08 9.48
N VAL A 169 1.05 11.56 10.20
CA VAL A 169 0.88 11.21 11.62
C VAL A 169 1.09 12.46 12.45
N GLU A 170 0.01 13.09 12.87
CA GLU A 170 -0.02 14.53 13.17
C GLU A 170 0.76 14.95 14.42
N ASP A 171 0.88 14.07 15.41
CA ASP A 171 1.68 14.23 16.64
C ASP A 171 3.13 13.75 16.45
N CYS A 172 3.45 13.20 15.28
CA CYS A 172 4.79 12.80 14.86
C CYS A 172 5.37 13.74 13.77
N VAL A 173 4.78 14.93 13.60
CA VAL A 173 5.21 15.95 12.63
C VAL A 173 5.31 17.30 13.33
N SER A 174 6.41 18.03 13.13
CA SER A 174 6.59 19.36 13.74
C SER A 174 7.33 20.33 12.83
N GLY A 175 6.96 21.61 12.96
CA GLY A 175 7.48 22.71 12.17
C GLY A 175 8.13 23.80 13.04
N VAL A 176 8.83 24.73 12.38
CA VAL A 176 9.53 25.84 13.07
C VAL A 176 8.59 26.92 13.59
N ASN A 177 7.31 26.87 13.23
CA ASN A 177 6.30 27.86 13.60
C ASN A 177 4.92 27.19 13.70
N GLU A 178 4.19 27.49 14.77
CA GLU A 178 2.89 26.90 15.05
C GLU A 178 1.80 27.24 14.03
N ALA A 179 1.69 28.51 13.68
CA ALA A 179 0.66 28.98 12.77
C ALA A 179 0.84 28.36 11.38
N TRP A 180 2.10 28.26 10.91
CA TRP A 180 2.41 27.63 9.62
C TRP A 180 2.07 26.15 9.63
N GLU A 181 2.36 25.45 10.72
CA GLU A 181 2.04 24.03 10.86
C GLU A 181 0.52 23.80 10.84
N ALA A 182 -0.24 24.60 11.60
CA ALA A 182 -1.70 24.52 11.62
C ALA A 182 -2.29 24.77 10.22
N THR A 183 -1.82 25.80 9.52
CA THR A 183 -2.27 26.08 8.14
C THR A 183 -1.91 24.95 7.19
N ALA A 184 -0.69 24.40 7.26
CA ALA A 184 -0.27 23.29 6.41
C ALA A 184 -1.18 22.06 6.62
N LYS A 185 -1.43 21.67 7.87
CA LYS A 185 -2.32 20.54 8.22
C LYS A 185 -3.74 20.72 7.66
N GLN A 186 -4.30 21.92 7.72
CA GLN A 186 -5.61 22.22 7.10
C GLN A 186 -5.61 22.03 5.59
N VAL A 187 -4.55 22.51 4.92
CA VAL A 187 -4.38 22.33 3.47
C VAL A 187 -4.21 20.84 3.11
N TRP A 188 -3.44 20.09 3.90
CA TRP A 188 -3.22 18.66 3.66
C TRP A 188 -4.53 17.88 3.75
N LYS A 189 -5.31 18.11 4.80
CA LYS A 189 -6.62 17.46 5.00
C LYS A 189 -7.60 17.75 3.85
N GLN A 190 -7.53 18.94 3.28
CA GLN A 190 -8.41 19.32 2.18
C GLN A 190 -8.02 18.69 0.84
N TYR A 191 -6.73 18.47 0.59
CA TYR A 191 -6.25 18.20 -0.77
C TYR A 191 -5.35 16.98 -0.95
N PHE A 192 -4.62 16.54 0.08
CA PHE A 192 -3.47 15.65 -0.13
C PHE A 192 -3.46 14.40 0.72
N CYS A 193 -3.92 14.45 1.97
CA CYS A 193 -3.81 13.31 2.87
C CYS A 193 -4.82 13.37 4.02
N GLU A 194 -5.05 12.22 4.66
CA GLU A 194 -5.72 12.18 5.96
C GLU A 194 -4.72 12.50 7.09
N LEU A 195 -5.23 12.97 8.21
CA LEU A 195 -4.47 13.20 9.45
C LEU A 195 -4.90 12.18 10.49
N ALA A 196 -3.95 11.55 11.16
CA ALA A 196 -4.22 10.63 12.27
C ALA A 196 -3.17 10.82 13.38
N PRO A 197 -3.55 10.79 14.67
CA PRO A 197 -2.58 10.72 15.74
C PRO A 197 -1.91 9.34 15.77
N SER A 198 -0.70 9.28 16.32
CA SER A 198 0.07 8.03 16.42
C SER A 198 -0.65 6.94 17.19
N SER A 199 -1.52 7.29 18.15
CA SER A 199 -2.39 6.35 18.88
C SER A 199 -3.28 5.56 17.93
N ASP A 200 -3.95 6.24 17.01
CA ASP A 200 -4.91 5.62 16.10
C ASP A 200 -4.19 4.73 15.09
N VAL A 201 -2.99 5.13 14.66
CA VAL A 201 -2.14 4.29 13.80
C VAL A 201 -1.67 3.05 14.56
N LEU A 202 -1.30 3.17 15.84
CA LEU A 202 -0.91 2.03 16.68
C LEU A 202 -2.07 1.05 16.90
N ASP A 203 -3.27 1.56 17.17
CA ASP A 203 -4.48 0.76 17.36
C ASP A 203 -4.89 0.08 16.05
N TRP A 204 -4.84 0.81 14.93
CA TRP A 204 -5.04 0.23 13.60
C TRP A 204 -4.05 -0.90 13.32
N ILE A 205 -2.75 -0.73 13.58
CA ILE A 205 -1.77 -1.83 13.42
C ILE A 205 -2.16 -3.00 14.32
N ALA A 206 -2.55 -2.76 15.57
CA ALA A 206 -2.95 -3.81 16.51
C ALA A 206 -4.15 -4.63 16.01
N GLU A 207 -5.14 -3.99 15.39
CA GLU A 207 -6.29 -4.67 14.77
C GLU A 207 -5.90 -5.41 13.48
N GLN A 208 -5.03 -4.82 12.67
CA GLN A 208 -4.64 -5.38 11.37
C GLN A 208 -3.81 -6.67 11.48
N VAL A 209 -3.00 -6.81 12.54
CA VAL A 209 -2.18 -8.01 12.77
C VAL A 209 -2.93 -9.15 13.45
N LYS A 210 -4.19 -8.95 13.86
CA LYS A 210 -4.99 -10.03 14.44
C LYS A 210 -5.18 -11.15 13.40
N PRO A 211 -5.08 -12.43 13.79
CA PRO A 211 -5.35 -13.55 12.90
C PRO A 211 -6.75 -13.45 12.30
N ARG A 212 -6.82 -13.38 10.97
CA ARG A 212 -8.09 -13.34 10.22
C ARG A 212 -7.92 -13.95 8.84
N VAL A 213 -9.01 -14.43 8.27
CA VAL A 213 -9.04 -14.83 6.85
C VAL A 213 -8.89 -13.55 6.02
N THR A 214 -7.85 -13.50 5.18
CA THR A 214 -7.56 -12.30 4.39
C THR A 214 -8.08 -12.36 2.97
N ASN A 215 -8.34 -13.57 2.45
CA ASN A 215 -8.85 -13.76 1.10
C ASN A 215 -9.50 -15.14 0.93
N TYR A 216 -10.39 -15.27 -0.05
CA TYR A 216 -10.79 -16.56 -0.58
C TYR A 216 -9.73 -17.05 -1.56
N GLY A 217 -9.04 -18.14 -1.21
CA GLY A 217 -7.88 -18.61 -1.98
C GLY A 217 -8.25 -19.30 -3.29
N HIS A 218 -8.99 -20.40 -3.20
CA HIS A 218 -9.52 -21.15 -4.34
C HIS A 218 -10.53 -22.24 -3.89
N GLN A 219 -11.33 -22.74 -4.83
CA GLN A 219 -12.19 -23.93 -4.66
C GLN A 219 -11.63 -25.12 -5.43
N LEU A 220 -11.61 -26.32 -4.84
CA LEU A 220 -11.45 -27.56 -5.61
C LEU A 220 -12.81 -28.14 -5.96
N ILE A 221 -12.98 -28.51 -7.22
CA ILE A 221 -14.17 -29.20 -7.75
C ILE A 221 -13.73 -30.59 -8.20
N MET A 222 -14.40 -31.61 -7.65
CA MET A 222 -14.20 -32.99 -8.10
C MET A 222 -15.00 -33.22 -9.39
N VAL A 223 -14.34 -33.76 -10.41
CA VAL A 223 -14.93 -34.06 -11.72
C VAL A 223 -14.70 -35.52 -12.08
N ASN A 224 -15.62 -36.10 -12.86
CA ASN A 224 -15.50 -37.49 -13.33
C ASN A 224 -14.55 -37.64 -14.52
N ASP A 225 -14.52 -36.63 -15.39
CA ASP A 225 -13.68 -36.58 -16.58
C ASP A 225 -12.97 -35.23 -16.62
N ILE A 226 -11.70 -35.23 -16.20
CA ILE A 226 -10.93 -34.00 -16.07
C ILE A 226 -10.72 -33.32 -17.42
N ASP A 227 -10.51 -34.05 -18.51
CA ASP A 227 -10.23 -33.46 -19.81
C ASP A 227 -11.48 -32.79 -20.39
N LYS A 228 -12.64 -33.45 -20.26
CA LYS A 228 -13.93 -32.87 -20.65
C LYS A 228 -14.26 -31.61 -19.85
N SER A 229 -14.00 -31.62 -18.54
CA SER A 229 -14.24 -30.47 -17.69
C SER A 229 -13.26 -29.33 -17.98
N VAL A 230 -11.98 -29.62 -18.21
CA VAL A 230 -11.01 -28.61 -18.65
C VAL A 230 -11.44 -27.97 -19.97
N ASP A 231 -11.89 -28.76 -20.93
CA ASP A 231 -12.40 -28.26 -22.21
C ASP A 231 -13.61 -27.36 -22.04
N PHE A 232 -14.54 -27.72 -21.15
CA PHE A 232 -15.69 -26.86 -20.84
C PHE A 232 -15.25 -25.51 -20.27
N TYR A 233 -14.47 -25.49 -19.20
CA TYR A 233 -14.08 -24.25 -18.54
C TYR A 233 -13.21 -23.37 -19.44
N THR A 234 -12.28 -23.95 -20.21
CA THR A 234 -11.39 -23.17 -21.08
C THR A 234 -12.08 -22.73 -22.38
N LYS A 235 -12.70 -23.66 -23.11
CA LYS A 235 -13.24 -23.37 -24.44
C LYS A 235 -14.60 -22.71 -24.39
N GLN A 236 -15.45 -23.05 -23.43
CA GLN A 236 -16.79 -22.48 -23.32
C GLN A 236 -16.77 -21.21 -22.47
N LEU A 237 -16.21 -21.26 -21.26
CA LEU A 237 -16.23 -20.13 -20.32
C LEU A 237 -15.01 -19.21 -20.42
N GLY A 238 -14.00 -19.55 -21.22
CA GLY A 238 -12.84 -18.69 -21.46
C GLY A 238 -11.82 -18.70 -20.32
N PHE A 239 -11.82 -19.72 -19.46
CA PHE A 239 -10.89 -19.81 -18.34
C PHE A 239 -9.46 -20.03 -18.83
N THR A 240 -8.49 -19.57 -18.06
CA THR A 240 -7.07 -19.71 -18.38
C THR A 240 -6.39 -20.57 -17.32
N VAL A 241 -5.68 -21.61 -17.77
CA VAL A 241 -4.93 -22.52 -16.89
C VAL A 241 -3.75 -21.77 -16.27
N ARG A 242 -3.54 -21.94 -14.96
CA ARG A 242 -2.38 -21.39 -14.26
C ARG A 242 -1.41 -22.50 -13.85
N PRO A 243 -0.09 -22.23 -13.84
CA PRO A 243 0.89 -23.19 -13.32
C PRO A 243 0.56 -23.59 -11.88
N ALA A 244 0.64 -24.89 -11.61
CA ALA A 244 0.45 -25.41 -10.28
C ALA A 244 1.27 -26.70 -10.06
N LYS A 245 1.60 -26.96 -8.80
CA LYS A 245 2.31 -28.19 -8.44
C LYS A 245 1.36 -29.39 -8.55
N PRO A 246 1.82 -30.54 -9.07
CA PRO A 246 1.04 -31.77 -9.02
C PRO A 246 0.63 -32.11 -7.58
N LEU A 247 -0.50 -32.78 -7.42
CA LEU A 247 -0.94 -33.27 -6.12
C LEU A 247 -0.01 -34.38 -5.64
N ALA A 248 0.23 -34.42 -4.32
CA ALA A 248 1.09 -35.41 -3.70
C ALA A 248 0.57 -36.85 -3.89
N ASP A 249 -0.74 -37.01 -4.09
CA ASP A 249 -1.39 -38.30 -4.33
C ASP A 249 -1.45 -38.72 -5.81
N GLY A 250 -0.87 -37.90 -6.72
CA GLY A 250 -0.76 -38.21 -8.14
C GLY A 250 -2.07 -38.08 -8.94
N ARG A 251 -3.18 -37.63 -8.34
CA ARG A 251 -4.42 -37.44 -9.07
C ARG A 251 -4.28 -36.33 -10.11
N PRO A 252 -4.90 -36.47 -11.30
CA PRO A 252 -4.98 -35.38 -12.27
C PRO A 252 -5.59 -34.14 -11.63
N PHE A 253 -4.96 -32.99 -11.87
CA PHE A 253 -5.28 -31.72 -11.25
C PHE A 253 -5.00 -30.57 -12.22
N VAL A 254 -5.96 -29.67 -12.37
CA VAL A 254 -5.82 -28.48 -13.23
C VAL A 254 -6.36 -27.26 -12.49
N ALA A 255 -5.53 -26.22 -12.32
CA ALA A 255 -5.92 -24.97 -11.67
C ALA A 255 -6.13 -23.86 -12.70
N PHE A 256 -7.09 -22.98 -12.44
CA PHE A 256 -7.38 -21.82 -13.30
C PHE A 256 -7.10 -20.50 -12.58
N HIS A 257 -6.94 -19.42 -13.35
CA HIS A 257 -6.82 -18.06 -12.82
C HIS A 257 -8.13 -17.53 -12.21
N GLN A 258 -9.27 -18.10 -12.58
CA GLN A 258 -10.62 -17.74 -12.12
C GLN A 258 -10.97 -18.31 -10.73
N GLY A 259 -9.97 -18.74 -9.95
CA GLY A 259 -10.15 -19.10 -8.53
C GLY A 259 -10.67 -20.52 -8.26
N ILE A 260 -10.88 -21.35 -9.29
CA ILE A 260 -11.22 -22.76 -9.11
C ILE A 260 -10.11 -23.69 -9.63
N ALA A 261 -10.11 -24.93 -9.16
CA ALA A 261 -9.29 -26.02 -9.67
C ALA A 261 -10.11 -27.31 -9.78
N LEU A 262 -9.80 -28.11 -10.78
CA LEU A 262 -10.42 -29.41 -11.03
C LEU A 262 -9.50 -30.51 -10.53
N ILE A 263 -10.11 -31.54 -9.95
CA ILE A 263 -9.41 -32.74 -9.51
C ILE A 263 -10.23 -33.96 -9.91
N ASN A 264 -9.55 -35.01 -10.38
CA ASN A 264 -10.24 -36.26 -10.68
C ASN A 264 -10.68 -36.97 -9.37
N GLY A 265 -11.93 -37.41 -9.28
CA GLY A 265 -12.46 -38.06 -8.08
C GLY A 265 -13.78 -38.81 -8.31
N LYS A 266 -14.17 -39.71 -7.39
CA LYS A 266 -15.49 -40.37 -7.43
C LYS A 266 -16.58 -39.33 -7.17
N ALA A 267 -17.60 -39.28 -8.04
CA ALA A 267 -18.82 -38.53 -7.78
C ALA A 267 -19.40 -38.88 -6.39
N ALA A 268 -19.55 -37.89 -5.51
CA ALA A 268 -20.39 -38.05 -4.34
C ALA A 268 -21.86 -38.12 -4.81
N ASP A 269 -22.66 -39.01 -4.22
CA ASP A 269 -24.10 -39.12 -4.48
C ASP A 269 -24.89 -37.91 -3.94
N HIS A 270 -24.23 -37.03 -3.18
CA HIS A 270 -24.81 -35.87 -2.52
C HIS A 270 -23.96 -34.62 -2.77
N ARG A 271 -24.61 -33.55 -3.25
CA ARG A 271 -24.01 -32.23 -3.46
C ARG A 271 -24.58 -31.25 -2.44
N GLN A 272 -23.72 -30.65 -1.61
CA GLN A 272 -24.08 -29.61 -0.63
C GLN A 272 -23.74 -28.18 -1.10
N LEU A 273 -23.49 -27.98 -2.40
CA LEU A 273 -23.20 -26.67 -2.99
C LEU A 273 -24.37 -26.26 -3.89
N ASP A 274 -24.95 -25.08 -3.65
CA ASP A 274 -26.09 -24.60 -4.45
C ASP A 274 -25.66 -24.21 -5.87
N HIS A 275 -24.71 -23.28 -6.01
CA HIS A 275 -24.06 -22.92 -7.28
C HIS A 275 -22.70 -22.22 -7.07
N ILE A 276 -21.92 -22.13 -8.15
CA ILE A 276 -20.68 -21.32 -8.23
C ILE A 276 -20.94 -20.16 -9.19
N ALA A 277 -20.68 -18.93 -8.77
CA ALA A 277 -20.96 -17.74 -9.55
C ALA A 277 -19.70 -17.12 -10.16
N PHE A 278 -19.81 -16.65 -11.41
CA PHE A 278 -18.77 -15.88 -12.09
C PHE A 278 -19.36 -14.63 -12.74
N GLU A 279 -18.72 -13.49 -12.48
CA GLU A 279 -19.00 -12.27 -13.23
C GLU A 279 -18.42 -12.39 -14.64
N VAL A 280 -19.22 -12.01 -15.63
CA VAL A 280 -18.84 -12.02 -17.05
C VAL A 280 -19.05 -10.65 -17.68
N ASN A 281 -18.26 -10.35 -18.70
CA ASN A 281 -18.29 -9.06 -19.39
C ASN A 281 -19.46 -8.92 -20.38
N ASP A 282 -19.95 -10.03 -20.94
CA ASP A 282 -21.11 -10.07 -21.86
C ASP A 282 -21.87 -11.39 -21.70
N VAL A 283 -22.92 -11.38 -20.88
CA VAL A 283 -23.71 -12.58 -20.59
C VAL A 283 -24.57 -13.01 -21.79
N ARG A 284 -24.97 -12.08 -22.67
CA ARG A 284 -25.83 -12.38 -23.84
C ARG A 284 -25.04 -13.09 -24.93
N ALA A 285 -23.82 -12.65 -25.20
CA ALA A 285 -22.94 -13.31 -26.15
C ALA A 285 -22.56 -14.72 -25.64
N LEU A 286 -22.30 -14.85 -24.33
CA LEU A 286 -21.98 -16.12 -23.72
C LEU A 286 -23.18 -17.08 -23.75
N ASP A 287 -24.39 -16.59 -23.48
CA ASP A 287 -25.64 -17.36 -23.61
C ASP A 287 -25.83 -17.93 -25.03
N ALA A 288 -25.69 -17.09 -26.06
CA ALA A 288 -25.81 -17.55 -27.45
C ALA A 288 -24.80 -18.64 -27.81
N LYS A 289 -23.56 -18.51 -27.30
CA LYS A 289 -22.49 -19.51 -27.49
C LYS A 289 -22.83 -20.83 -26.79
N LEU A 290 -23.26 -20.77 -25.53
CA LEU A 290 -23.57 -21.94 -24.71
C LEU A 290 -24.78 -22.72 -25.27
N LYS A 291 -25.81 -22.02 -25.75
CA LYS A 291 -26.94 -22.61 -26.49
C LYS A 291 -26.48 -23.37 -27.74
N LYS A 292 -25.60 -22.76 -28.55
CA LYS A 292 -25.04 -23.41 -29.75
C LYS A 292 -24.20 -24.65 -29.40
N ALA A 293 -23.54 -24.64 -28.24
CA ALA A 293 -22.75 -25.77 -27.75
C ALA A 293 -23.60 -26.88 -27.10
N GLY A 294 -24.92 -26.68 -26.95
CA GLY A 294 -25.82 -27.67 -26.35
C GLY A 294 -25.62 -27.84 -24.84
N VAL A 295 -25.15 -26.81 -24.13
CA VAL A 295 -25.00 -26.84 -22.68
C VAL A 295 -26.38 -26.88 -22.02
N HIS A 296 -26.51 -27.65 -20.93
CA HIS A 296 -27.77 -27.74 -20.18
C HIS A 296 -27.99 -26.50 -19.30
N TYR A 297 -29.22 -25.99 -19.28
CA TYR A 297 -29.62 -24.82 -18.50
C TYR A 297 -30.54 -25.23 -17.34
N TYR A 298 -30.27 -24.65 -16.18
CA TYR A 298 -31.22 -24.63 -15.06
C TYR A 298 -32.20 -23.46 -15.19
N ASN A 299 -31.68 -22.29 -15.59
CA ASN A 299 -32.47 -21.08 -15.81
C ASN A 299 -31.89 -20.32 -17.01
N GLU A 300 -32.76 -19.95 -17.93
CA GLU A 300 -32.40 -19.07 -19.05
C GLU A 300 -32.13 -17.64 -18.58
N LEU A 301 -31.80 -16.76 -19.53
CA LEU A 301 -31.47 -15.35 -19.30
C LEU A 301 -32.61 -14.62 -18.58
N HIS A 302 -32.32 -14.06 -17.40
CA HIS A 302 -33.27 -13.32 -16.57
C HIS A 302 -32.55 -12.30 -15.68
N ASP A 303 -33.31 -11.37 -15.09
CA ASP A 303 -32.78 -10.45 -14.08
C ASP A 303 -32.54 -11.19 -12.75
N GLY A 304 -31.29 -11.14 -12.28
CA GLY A 304 -30.86 -11.65 -10.98
C GLY A 304 -30.48 -10.53 -10.01
N PRO A 305 -30.13 -10.87 -8.75
CA PRO A 305 -29.82 -9.89 -7.71
C PRO A 305 -28.59 -9.02 -8.00
N TYR A 306 -27.69 -9.46 -8.88
CA TYR A 306 -26.46 -8.76 -9.24
C TYR A 306 -26.44 -8.25 -10.69
N GLY A 307 -27.56 -8.37 -11.42
CA GLY A 307 -27.68 -7.98 -12.83
C GLY A 307 -28.24 -9.11 -13.69
N LEU A 308 -27.96 -9.06 -14.99
CA LEU A 308 -28.45 -10.03 -15.97
C LEU A 308 -27.73 -11.37 -15.81
N THR A 309 -28.49 -12.46 -15.66
CA THR A 309 -27.99 -13.76 -15.17
C THR A 309 -28.49 -14.95 -16.00
N ILE A 310 -27.66 -16.00 -16.11
CA ILE A 310 -28.03 -17.37 -16.53
C ILE A 310 -27.53 -18.41 -15.53
N TYR A 311 -28.19 -19.56 -15.46
CA TYR A 311 -27.71 -20.73 -14.70
C TYR A 311 -27.58 -21.93 -15.62
N ILE A 312 -26.36 -22.48 -15.70
CA ILE A 312 -26.01 -23.62 -16.54
C ILE A 312 -25.45 -24.77 -15.71
N ALA A 313 -25.37 -25.95 -16.31
CA ALA A 313 -24.64 -27.10 -15.77
C ALA A 313 -23.23 -27.16 -16.35
N ASP A 314 -22.23 -27.39 -15.49
CA ASP A 314 -20.95 -27.93 -15.92
C ASP A 314 -21.10 -29.41 -16.37
N PRO A 315 -20.04 -30.07 -16.90
CA PRO A 315 -20.12 -31.46 -17.38
C PRO A 315 -20.53 -32.49 -16.34
N ASP A 316 -20.37 -32.18 -15.06
CA ASP A 316 -20.77 -33.02 -13.94
C ASP A 316 -22.14 -32.62 -13.37
N GLY A 317 -22.74 -31.52 -13.82
CA GLY A 317 -24.04 -31.01 -13.35
C GLY A 317 -23.93 -30.10 -12.12
N THR A 318 -22.77 -29.53 -11.84
CA THR A 318 -22.64 -28.42 -10.89
C THR A 318 -23.35 -27.20 -11.50
N LYS A 319 -24.22 -26.56 -10.72
CA LYS A 319 -24.88 -25.32 -11.15
C LYS A 319 -23.84 -24.18 -11.17
N VAL A 320 -23.70 -23.54 -12.32
CA VAL A 320 -22.82 -22.39 -12.54
C VAL A 320 -23.69 -21.18 -12.87
N GLU A 321 -23.59 -20.14 -12.05
CA GLU A 321 -24.20 -18.84 -12.30
C GLU A 321 -23.22 -17.97 -13.11
N LEU A 322 -23.70 -17.37 -14.18
CA LEU A 322 -22.96 -16.38 -14.96
C LEU A 322 -23.78 -15.10 -14.98
N TYR A 323 -23.21 -14.01 -14.46
CA TYR A 323 -23.92 -12.74 -14.32
C TYR A 323 -23.10 -11.55 -14.82
N GLN A 324 -23.79 -10.51 -15.29
CA GLN A 324 -23.19 -9.26 -15.73
C GLN A 324 -23.73 -8.09 -14.91
N VAL A 325 -22.85 -7.42 -14.17
CA VAL A 325 -23.21 -6.31 -13.28
C VAL A 325 -23.75 -5.13 -14.08
N GLY A 326 -24.89 -4.58 -13.65
CA GLY A 326 -25.49 -3.38 -14.22
C GLY A 326 -26.22 -3.58 -15.56
N ALA A 327 -26.32 -4.81 -16.06
CA ALA A 327 -27.17 -5.16 -17.20
C ALA A 327 -28.55 -5.66 -16.74
N THR A 328 -29.59 -5.44 -17.55
CA THR A 328 -30.95 -5.96 -17.34
C THR A 328 -31.47 -6.67 -18.60
N ALA A 329 -32.49 -7.52 -18.44
CA ALA A 329 -33.10 -8.34 -19.48
C ALA A 329 -33.80 -7.53 -20.58
#